data_AF-A0A7K6YGK8-F1
#
_entry.id   AF-A0A7K6YGK8-F1
#
_cell.length_a   1.000
_cell.length_b   1.000
_cell.length_c   1.000
_cell.angle_alpha   90.00
_cell.angle_beta   90.00
_cell.angle_gamma   90.00
#
_symmetry.space_group_name_H-M   'P 1'
#
loop_
_entity.id
_entity.type
_entity.pdbx_description
1 polymer ?
#
loop_
_entity_poly.entity_id
_entity_poly.type
_entity_poly.pdbx_seq_one_letter_code
_entity_poly.pdbx_strand_id
1 'polypeptide(L)'
;QAEDGNIEYKLKLVNPSQYRFEHLVTQMKWRLQEGRGEAVYQIGVEDNGLLVGLSEEEMRASLKTLRRMAEKVGADITVLREREVDYDSDVPRKITEVLVRKVPDNQQFLDLRVAVLGNVDSGKSTLLGVLTQGELDNGRGRARLNLFRHLHEIQSGRTSSISFEILGFNSKGEVVNYSDSRTAEEICESSSKMITFIDLAGHHKYLKTTIFGLTSYCPDFAMLVVSANTGIAGTTREHLGLAMALKVPFFIVISKVDLCSKATVERTVKQLERILKQPGCNKLPLLVNSDDDAVTAAQQFAQSP
;
A
#
# COMPACT_ATOMS: atom_id res chain seq x y z
N GLN A 1 13.60 7.80 26.44
CA GLN A 1 12.99 6.55 25.96
C GLN A 1 13.43 6.40 24.53
N ALA A 2 14.06 5.28 24.16
CA ALA A 2 14.39 5.06 22.76
C ALA A 2 13.07 5.09 21.99
N GLU A 3 12.97 5.96 20.99
CA GLU A 3 11.88 5.92 20.03
C GLU A 3 11.98 4.55 19.36
N ASP A 4 11.21 3.56 19.80
CA ASP A 4 11.20 2.24 19.14
C ASP A 4 10.48 2.40 17.79
N GLY A 5 11.12 1.94 16.71
CA GLY A 5 10.47 1.83 15.40
C GLY A 5 11.27 2.44 14.24
N ASN A 6 10.74 2.31 13.04
CA ASN A 6 11.41 2.78 11.82
C ASN A 6 11.12 4.25 11.47
N ILE A 7 10.61 5.03 12.43
CA ILE A 7 10.26 6.46 12.26
C ILE A 7 11.29 7.31 13.01
N GLU A 8 11.77 8.37 12.36
CA GLU A 8 12.74 9.30 12.93
C GLU A 8 12.26 10.75 12.75
N TYR A 9 12.29 11.53 13.83
CA TYR A 9 11.96 12.95 13.82
C TYR A 9 13.24 13.80 13.79
N LYS A 10 13.27 14.80 12.91
CA LYS A 10 14.37 15.77 12.84
C LYS A 10 13.86 17.16 12.52
N LEU A 11 14.21 18.12 13.37
CA LEU A 11 13.85 19.52 13.12
C LEU A 11 14.55 20.03 11.86
N LYS A 12 15.88 19.92 11.78
CA LYS A 12 16.68 20.38 10.64
C LYS A 12 17.94 19.56 10.43
N LEU A 13 18.32 19.38 9.17
CA LEU A 13 19.54 18.68 8.74
C LEU A 13 20.42 19.60 7.87
N VAL A 14 20.55 20.86 8.25
CA VAL A 14 21.33 21.85 7.50
C VAL A 14 22.80 21.77 7.89
N ASN A 15 23.69 21.55 6.91
CA ASN A 15 25.16 21.60 7.04
C ASN A 15 25.72 20.97 8.33
N PRO A 16 25.48 19.67 8.60
CA PRO A 16 26.06 19.01 9.77
C PRO A 16 27.59 18.98 9.67
N SER A 17 28.27 19.05 10.82
CA SER A 17 29.70 18.75 10.91
C SER A 17 29.99 17.32 10.46
N GLN A 18 31.23 17.01 10.07
CA GLN A 18 31.59 15.66 9.60
C GLN A 18 31.29 14.58 10.66
N TYR A 19 31.60 14.86 11.92
CA TYR A 19 31.27 13.98 13.05
C TYR A 19 29.76 13.78 13.18
N ARG A 20 28.97 14.87 13.16
CA ARG A 20 27.50 14.77 13.23
C ARG A 20 26.92 14.03 12.04
N PHE A 21 27.47 14.22 10.84
CA PHE A 21 27.04 13.53 9.64
C PHE A 21 27.26 12.00 9.74
N GLU A 22 28.39 11.56 10.28
CA GLU A 22 28.66 10.13 10.49
C GLU A 22 27.73 9.49 11.54
N HIS A 23 27.39 10.24 12.60
CA HIS A 23 26.37 9.82 13.57
C HIS A 23 25.00 9.66 12.93
N LEU A 24 24.57 10.64 12.14
CA LEU A 24 23.29 10.60 11.44
C LEU A 24 23.20 9.43 10.45
N VAL A 25 24.29 9.12 9.75
CA VAL A 25 24.38 7.97 8.84
C VAL A 25 24.26 6.66 9.62
N THR A 26 24.93 6.55 10.76
CA THR A 26 24.85 5.36 11.63
C THR A 26 23.43 5.17 12.17
N GLN A 27 22.79 6.26 12.58
CA GLN A 27 21.39 6.25 13.02
C GLN A 27 20.45 5.79 11.90
N MET A 28 20.61 6.30 10.67
CA MET A 28 19.81 5.87 9.52
C MET A 28 19.97 4.39 9.23
N LYS A 29 21.18 3.87 9.31
CA LYS A 29 21.43 2.44 9.14
C LYS A 29 20.68 1.61 10.19
N TRP A 30 20.62 2.08 11.44
CA TRP A 30 19.88 1.42 12.51
C TRP A 30 18.37 1.44 12.26
N ARG A 31 17.79 2.59 11.89
CA ARG A 31 16.36 2.71 11.55
C ARG A 31 15.95 1.83 10.37
N LEU A 32 16.79 1.76 9.34
CA LEU A 32 16.57 0.87 8.21
C LEU A 32 16.58 -0.61 8.63
N GLN A 33 17.40 -1.00 9.60
CA GLN A 33 17.41 -2.37 10.12
C GLN A 33 16.13 -2.70 10.90
N GLU A 34 15.66 -1.78 11.74
CA GLU A 34 14.40 -1.96 12.48
C GLU A 34 13.19 -2.10 11.55
N GLY A 35 13.14 -1.29 10.50
CA GLY A 35 12.05 -1.31 9.51
C GLY A 35 12.24 -2.26 8.34
N ARG A 36 13.10 -3.29 8.47
CA ARG A 36 13.35 -4.31 7.43
C ARG A 36 13.69 -3.72 6.05
N GLY A 37 14.48 -2.66 6.04
CA GLY A 37 14.91 -1.95 4.84
C GLY A 37 14.12 -0.66 4.52
N GLU A 38 13.11 -0.30 5.30
CA GLU A 38 12.33 0.93 5.13
C GLU A 38 12.35 1.78 6.41
N ALA A 39 12.62 3.08 6.29
CA ALA A 39 12.54 4.04 7.40
C ALA A 39 11.80 5.32 6.95
N VAL A 40 11.04 5.93 7.85
CA VAL A 40 10.30 7.18 7.58
C VAL A 40 10.93 8.31 8.39
N TYR A 41 11.37 9.35 7.69
CA TYR A 41 11.94 10.56 8.28
C TYR A 41 10.92 11.69 8.22
N GLN A 42 10.61 12.29 9.36
CA GLN A 42 9.80 13.50 9.44
C GLN A 42 10.69 14.72 9.65
N ILE A 43 10.82 15.54 8.61
CA ILE A 43 11.67 16.73 8.60
C ILE A 43 10.82 17.96 8.94
N GLY A 44 11.30 18.79 9.87
CA GLY A 44 10.56 19.94 10.41
C GLY A 44 9.77 19.64 11.68
N VAL A 45 10.04 18.49 12.32
CA VAL A 45 9.45 18.08 13.59
C VAL A 45 10.54 18.02 14.66
N GLU A 46 10.30 18.62 15.83
CA GLU A 46 11.22 18.49 16.96
C GLU A 46 11.23 17.07 17.54
N ASP A 47 12.28 16.72 18.29
CA ASP A 47 12.42 15.40 18.95
C ASP A 47 11.32 15.14 20.00
N ASN A 48 10.51 16.14 20.36
CA ASN A 48 9.35 16.03 21.24
C ASN A 48 8.01 15.87 20.46
N GLY A 49 8.06 15.81 19.13
CA GLY A 49 6.89 15.72 18.24
C GLY A 49 6.23 17.06 17.90
N LEU A 50 6.79 18.21 18.32
CA LEU A 50 6.25 19.52 17.98
C LEU A 50 6.47 19.83 16.49
N LEU A 51 5.37 20.17 15.82
CA LEU A 51 5.33 20.56 14.41
C LEU A 51 5.75 22.04 14.29
N VAL A 52 7.04 22.28 14.05
CA VAL A 52 7.59 23.65 13.89
C VAL A 52 7.65 24.06 12.43
N GLY A 53 7.95 23.10 11.54
CA GLY A 53 8.17 23.32 10.12
C GLY A 53 9.46 24.06 9.80
N LEU A 54 9.87 24.01 8.54
CA LEU A 54 11.04 24.69 8.00
C LEU A 54 10.67 25.63 6.86
N SER A 55 11.49 26.66 6.65
CA SER A 55 11.45 27.45 5.41
C SER A 55 11.82 26.59 4.19
N GLU A 56 11.45 27.04 2.99
CA GLU A 56 11.74 26.31 1.75
C GLU A 56 13.26 26.09 1.55
N GLU A 57 14.09 27.07 1.91
CA GLU A 57 15.55 26.98 1.80
C GLU A 57 16.13 25.94 2.76
N GLU A 58 15.69 25.96 4.03
CA GLU A 58 16.11 25.01 5.05
C GLU A 58 15.65 23.59 4.74
N MET A 59 14.44 23.45 4.18
CA MET A 59 13.89 22.16 3.76
C MET A 59 14.73 21.57 2.62
N ARG A 60 15.00 22.36 1.57
CA ARG A 60 15.87 21.91 0.45
C ARG A 60 17.26 21.51 0.93
N ALA A 61 17.86 22.28 1.84
CA ALA A 61 19.16 21.94 2.42
C ALA A 61 19.10 20.65 3.25
N SER A 62 18.05 20.46 4.04
CA SER A 62 17.84 19.26 4.86
C SER A 62 17.64 18.01 4.00
N LEU A 63 16.82 18.09 2.95
CA LEU A 63 16.61 16.99 2.00
C LEU A 63 17.89 16.63 1.24
N LYS A 64 18.72 17.62 0.89
CA LYS A 64 20.04 17.39 0.28
C LYS A 64 20.97 16.62 1.22
N THR A 65 21.00 16.98 2.49
CA THR A 65 21.77 16.23 3.50
C THR A 65 21.23 14.81 3.67
N LEU A 66 19.91 14.64 3.75
CA LEU A 66 19.26 13.34 3.88
C LEU A 66 19.58 12.43 2.69
N ARG A 67 19.57 12.97 1.46
CA ARG A 67 19.99 12.24 0.25
C ARG A 67 21.44 11.75 0.34
N ARG A 68 22.37 12.62 0.77
CA ARG A 68 23.78 12.23 0.97
C ARG A 68 23.95 11.15 2.04
N MET A 69 23.11 11.17 3.08
CA MET A 69 23.10 10.12 4.10
C MET A 69 22.62 8.79 3.51
N ALA A 70 21.52 8.82 2.75
CA ALA A 70 20.94 7.65 2.09
C ALA A 70 21.92 7.01 1.09
N GLU A 71 22.57 7.81 0.25
CA GLU A 71 23.62 7.35 -0.68
C GLU A 71 24.74 6.60 0.05
N LYS A 72 25.17 7.08 1.23
CA LYS A 72 26.25 6.44 2.02
C LYS A 72 25.85 5.09 2.62
N VAL A 73 24.56 4.83 2.79
CA VAL A 73 24.03 3.54 3.28
C VAL A 73 23.46 2.66 2.16
N GLY A 74 23.57 3.08 0.89
CA GLY A 74 23.00 2.36 -0.25
C GLY A 74 21.47 2.39 -0.24
N ALA A 75 20.86 3.53 0.05
CA ALA A 75 19.42 3.71 0.09
C ALA A 75 18.97 4.86 -0.82
N ASP A 76 17.74 4.78 -1.32
CA ASP A 76 17.05 5.85 -2.02
C ASP A 76 16.05 6.57 -1.10
N ILE A 77 15.72 7.80 -1.45
CA ILE A 77 14.72 8.61 -0.75
C ILE A 77 13.55 8.95 -1.67
N THR A 78 12.34 8.90 -1.12
CA THR A 78 11.09 9.28 -1.79
C THR A 78 10.29 10.17 -0.86
N VAL A 79 9.87 11.35 -1.33
CA VAL A 79 9.00 12.23 -0.55
C VAL A 79 7.59 11.65 -0.57
N LEU A 80 7.04 11.36 0.61
CA LEU A 80 5.69 10.83 0.75
C LEU A 80 4.64 11.95 0.74
N ARG A 81 4.90 13.03 1.48
CA ARG A 81 4.01 14.19 1.57
C ARG A 81 4.72 15.43 2.09
N GLU A 82 4.13 16.58 1.78
CA GLU A 82 4.47 17.88 2.37
C GLU A 82 3.24 18.48 3.03
N ARG A 83 3.41 19.07 4.21
CA ARG A 83 2.36 19.74 4.98
C ARG A 83 2.80 21.15 5.35
N GLU A 84 1.95 22.13 5.14
CA GLU A 84 2.19 23.50 5.60
C GLU A 84 1.75 23.64 7.06
N VAL A 85 2.50 24.42 7.83
CA VAL A 85 2.24 24.68 9.25
C VAL A 85 2.14 26.18 9.46
N ASP A 86 0.98 26.60 9.96
CA ASP A 86 0.74 27.97 10.39
C ASP A 86 1.34 28.18 11.78
N TYR A 87 2.63 28.49 11.82
CA TYR A 87 3.35 28.77 13.06
C TYR A 87 3.72 30.24 13.13
N ASP A 88 2.83 31.07 13.71
CA ASP A 88 2.99 32.45 14.21
C ASP A 88 4.08 33.34 13.55
N SER A 89 4.29 33.18 12.24
CA SER A 89 5.35 33.83 11.47
C SER A 89 4.86 34.08 10.05
N ASP A 90 5.27 35.20 9.48
CA ASP A 90 4.84 35.68 8.15
C ASP A 90 5.32 34.79 6.97
N VAL A 91 6.10 33.74 7.25
CA VAL A 91 6.71 32.88 6.23
C VAL A 91 6.11 31.47 6.30
N PRO A 92 5.58 30.94 5.18
CA PRO A 92 5.02 29.59 5.16
C PRO A 92 6.11 28.56 5.51
N ARG A 93 5.83 27.75 6.52
CA ARG A 93 6.72 26.67 6.95
C ARG A 93 6.16 25.32 6.53
N LYS A 94 7.05 24.42 6.12
CA LYS A 94 6.68 23.08 5.64
C LYS A 94 7.30 21.99 6.48
N ILE A 95 6.56 20.90 6.61
CA ILE A 95 7.00 19.62 7.15
C ILE A 95 6.94 18.61 6.02
N THR A 96 7.98 17.78 5.91
CA THR A 96 8.09 16.79 4.84
C THR A 96 8.30 15.42 5.43
N GLU A 97 7.48 14.46 5.02
CA GLU A 97 7.69 13.05 5.33
C GLU A 97 8.42 12.38 4.17
N VAL A 98 9.53 11.72 4.48
CA VAL A 98 10.42 11.10 3.50
C VAL A 98 10.57 9.63 3.82
N LEU A 99 10.23 8.77 2.87
CA LEU A 99 10.55 7.35 2.92
C LEU A 99 11.99 7.14 2.46
N VAL A 100 12.78 6.48 3.28
CA VAL A 100 14.12 6.00 2.96
C VAL A 100 14.03 4.50 2.78
N ARG A 101 14.41 4.00 1.61
CA ARG A 101 14.38 2.57 1.27
C ARG A 101 15.75 2.09 0.89
N LYS A 102 16.23 1.05 1.56
CA LYS A 102 17.50 0.40 1.22
C LYS A 102 17.39 -0.23 -0.17
N VAL A 103 18.40 0.00 -1.01
CA VAL A 103 18.56 -0.71 -2.27
C VAL A 103 18.99 -2.15 -1.94
N PRO A 104 18.33 -3.18 -2.46
CA PRO A 104 18.67 -4.56 -2.12
C PRO A 104 20.09 -4.89 -2.59
N ASP A 105 20.95 -5.33 -1.66
CA ASP A 105 22.30 -5.84 -1.98
C ASP A 105 22.24 -7.29 -2.51
N ASN A 106 21.17 -8.02 -2.19
CA ASN A 106 20.90 -9.43 -2.54
C ASN A 106 19.41 -9.58 -2.89
N GLN A 107 19.00 -10.70 -3.54
CA GLN A 107 17.62 -11.08 -3.92
C GLN A 107 16.58 -11.15 -2.77
N GLN A 108 16.87 -10.63 -1.58
CA GLN A 108 15.89 -10.47 -0.50
C GLN A 108 15.08 -9.19 -0.74
N PHE A 109 14.02 -9.30 -1.53
CA PHE A 109 12.99 -8.27 -1.65
C PHE A 109 12.02 -8.35 -0.48
N LEU A 110 11.43 -7.20 -0.12
CA LEU A 110 10.27 -7.18 0.79
C LEU A 110 9.06 -7.69 0.00
N ASP A 111 8.54 -8.87 0.32
CA ASP A 111 7.33 -9.44 -0.29
C ASP A 111 6.12 -9.21 0.62
N LEU A 112 5.09 -8.59 0.07
CA LEU A 112 3.84 -8.29 0.76
C LEU A 112 2.71 -9.02 0.05
N ARG A 113 2.04 -9.92 0.77
CA ARG A 113 0.99 -10.77 0.19
C ARG A 113 -0.38 -10.17 0.44
N VAL A 114 -1.13 -9.93 -0.63
CA VAL A 114 -2.48 -9.36 -0.57
C VAL A 114 -3.49 -10.36 -1.10
N ALA A 115 -4.36 -10.86 -0.24
CA ALA A 115 -5.47 -11.69 -0.66
C ALA A 115 -6.61 -10.87 -1.26
N VAL A 116 -7.09 -11.26 -2.43
CA VAL A 116 -8.11 -10.50 -3.17
C VAL A 116 -9.47 -11.17 -2.99
N LEU A 117 -10.35 -10.49 -2.27
CA LEU A 117 -11.64 -10.99 -1.85
C LEU A 117 -12.78 -10.19 -2.48
N GLY A 118 -13.97 -10.79 -2.55
CA GLY A 118 -15.19 -10.10 -2.98
C GLY A 118 -16.11 -10.94 -3.84
N ASN A 119 -17.35 -10.46 -4.03
CA ASN A 119 -18.40 -11.19 -4.74
C ASN A 119 -18.06 -11.49 -6.21
N VAL A 120 -18.82 -12.41 -6.82
CA VAL A 120 -18.81 -12.61 -8.27
C VAL A 120 -19.08 -11.28 -8.97
N ASP A 121 -18.39 -11.06 -10.09
CA ASP A 121 -18.50 -9.85 -10.91
C ASP A 121 -18.15 -8.52 -10.21
N SER A 122 -17.53 -8.55 -9.03
CA SER A 122 -17.01 -7.34 -8.38
C SER A 122 -15.79 -6.74 -9.10
N GLY A 123 -15.20 -7.45 -10.07
CA GLY A 123 -14.07 -6.94 -10.85
C GLY A 123 -12.69 -7.23 -10.27
N LYS A 124 -12.55 -8.21 -9.35
CA LYS A 124 -11.26 -8.64 -8.76
C LYS A 124 -10.18 -8.91 -9.80
N SER A 125 -10.38 -9.92 -10.65
CA SER A 125 -9.39 -10.33 -11.65
C SER A 125 -9.19 -9.26 -12.73
N THR A 126 -10.22 -8.44 -13.02
CA THR A 126 -10.04 -7.30 -13.92
C THR A 126 -9.13 -6.24 -13.30
N LEU A 127 -9.33 -5.89 -12.02
CA LEU A 127 -8.49 -4.95 -11.30
C LEU A 127 -7.05 -5.45 -11.22
N LEU A 128 -6.84 -6.73 -10.93
CA LEU A 128 -5.50 -7.32 -10.91
C LEU A 128 -4.82 -7.28 -12.28
N GLY A 129 -5.53 -7.63 -13.35
CA GLY A 129 -4.96 -7.59 -14.70
C GLY A 129 -4.56 -6.18 -15.11
N VAL A 130 -5.35 -5.16 -14.75
CA VAL A 130 -4.99 -3.76 -14.99
C VAL A 130 -3.77 -3.35 -14.16
N LEU A 131 -3.72 -3.72 -12.88
CA LEU A 131 -2.62 -3.38 -11.99
C LEU A 131 -1.30 -4.02 -12.40
N THR A 132 -1.30 -5.28 -12.86
CA THR A 132 -0.07 -5.98 -13.24
C THR A 132 0.39 -5.68 -14.65
N GLN A 133 -0.51 -5.36 -15.58
CA GLN A 133 -0.17 -5.13 -16.99
C GLN A 133 -0.05 -3.65 -17.36
N GLY A 134 -0.66 -2.75 -16.58
CA GLY A 134 -0.65 -1.30 -16.86
C GLY A 134 -1.58 -0.90 -18.00
N GLU A 135 -2.35 -1.82 -18.55
CA GLU A 135 -3.35 -1.54 -19.58
C GLU A 135 -4.77 -1.55 -19.02
N LEU A 136 -5.59 -0.59 -19.46
CA LEU A 136 -7.01 -0.56 -19.11
C LEU A 136 -7.77 -1.71 -19.77
N ASP A 137 -8.76 -2.23 -19.03
CA ASP A 137 -9.69 -3.22 -19.58
C ASP A 137 -10.60 -2.58 -20.63
N ASN A 138 -10.91 -3.33 -21.69
CA ASN A 138 -11.74 -2.86 -22.79
C ASN A 138 -13.26 -3.05 -22.54
N GLY A 139 -13.64 -3.34 -21.29
CA GLY A 139 -15.02 -3.68 -20.90
C GLY A 139 -15.51 -5.06 -21.36
N ARG A 140 -14.69 -5.80 -22.12
CA ARG A 140 -14.95 -7.20 -22.52
C ARG A 140 -14.12 -8.20 -21.72
N GLY A 141 -13.39 -7.74 -20.69
CA GLY A 141 -12.58 -8.57 -19.83
C GLY A 141 -11.23 -8.97 -20.41
N ARG A 142 -10.68 -8.19 -21.35
CA ARG A 142 -9.33 -8.39 -21.89
C ARG A 142 -8.28 -8.50 -20.79
N ALA A 143 -8.34 -7.64 -19.77
CA ALA A 143 -7.38 -7.63 -18.67
C ALA A 143 -7.45 -8.91 -17.83
N ARG A 144 -8.65 -9.43 -17.55
CA ARG A 144 -8.82 -10.66 -16.74
C ARG A 144 -8.54 -11.96 -17.51
N LEU A 145 -8.66 -11.94 -18.85
CA LEU A 145 -8.38 -13.13 -19.67
C LEU A 145 -6.94 -13.61 -19.50
N ASN A 146 -6.01 -12.68 -19.29
CA ASN A 146 -4.60 -12.97 -19.06
C ASN A 146 -4.33 -13.66 -17.71
N LEU A 147 -5.31 -13.67 -16.80
CA LEU A 147 -5.19 -14.29 -15.48
C LEU A 147 -5.82 -15.69 -15.41
N PHE A 148 -6.68 -16.04 -16.36
CA PHE A 148 -7.37 -17.33 -16.35
C PHE A 148 -6.43 -18.47 -16.71
N ARG A 149 -6.46 -19.52 -15.89
CA ARG A 149 -5.56 -20.67 -16.03
C ARG A 149 -6.26 -21.90 -16.58
N HIS A 150 -7.59 -21.93 -16.55
CA HIS A 150 -8.37 -23.08 -17.00
C HIS A 150 -9.39 -22.73 -18.08
N LEU A 151 -9.65 -23.69 -18.98
CA LEU A 151 -10.59 -23.51 -20.09
C LEU A 151 -11.99 -23.11 -19.62
N HIS A 152 -12.48 -23.68 -18.52
CA HIS A 152 -13.80 -23.34 -17.98
C HIS A 152 -13.86 -21.92 -17.40
N GLU A 153 -12.74 -21.32 -16.99
CA GLU A 153 -12.68 -19.92 -16.55
C GLU A 153 -12.82 -18.98 -17.74
N ILE A 154 -12.18 -19.31 -18.86
CA ILE A 154 -12.29 -18.58 -20.13
C ILE A 154 -13.74 -18.66 -20.66
N GLN A 155 -14.33 -19.86 -20.64
CA GLN A 155 -15.70 -20.08 -21.10
C GLN A 155 -16.76 -19.41 -20.21
N SER A 156 -16.60 -19.49 -18.89
CA SER A 156 -17.57 -18.92 -17.94
C SER A 156 -17.32 -17.45 -17.60
N GLY A 157 -16.13 -16.93 -17.90
CA GLY A 157 -15.67 -15.62 -17.47
C GLY A 157 -15.46 -15.50 -15.96
N ARG A 158 -15.26 -16.60 -15.23
CA ARG A 158 -15.20 -16.65 -13.76
C ARG A 158 -13.97 -17.40 -13.26
N THR A 159 -13.27 -16.79 -12.31
CA THR A 159 -12.16 -17.43 -11.56
C THR A 159 -12.67 -18.55 -10.67
N SER A 160 -11.97 -19.67 -10.68
CA SER A 160 -12.31 -20.92 -9.99
C SER A 160 -11.16 -21.49 -9.15
N SER A 161 -9.92 -21.12 -9.48
CA SER A 161 -8.70 -21.52 -8.76
C SER A 161 -8.02 -20.33 -8.10
N ILE A 162 -7.02 -20.63 -7.26
CA ILE A 162 -6.14 -19.61 -6.67
C ILE A 162 -5.07 -19.30 -7.71
N SER A 163 -4.90 -18.01 -8.01
CA SER A 163 -3.79 -17.54 -8.84
C SER A 163 -2.96 -16.50 -8.10
N PHE A 164 -1.71 -16.34 -8.56
CA PHE A 164 -0.73 -15.44 -7.98
C PHE A 164 -0.29 -14.47 -9.05
N GLU A 165 -0.38 -13.18 -8.72
CA GLU A 165 -0.02 -12.09 -9.60
C GLU A 165 0.95 -11.15 -8.88
N ILE A 166 2.07 -10.82 -9.52
CA ILE A 166 3.17 -10.09 -8.89
C ILE A 166 3.21 -8.67 -9.43
N LEU A 167 3.35 -7.70 -8.53
CA LEU A 167 3.60 -6.30 -8.83
C LEU A 167 4.88 -5.85 -8.15
N GLY A 168 5.89 -5.49 -8.95
CA GLY A 168 7.19 -5.06 -8.49
C GLY A 168 7.32 -3.54 -8.41
N PHE A 169 8.05 -3.07 -7.40
CA PHE A 169 8.40 -1.67 -7.19
C PHE A 169 9.91 -1.53 -7.06
N ASN A 170 10.48 -0.54 -7.74
CA ASN A 170 11.88 -0.18 -7.55
C ASN A 170 12.10 0.57 -6.21
N SER A 171 13.35 0.91 -5.93
CA SER A 171 13.75 1.65 -4.72
C SER A 171 13.12 3.05 -4.63
N LYS A 172 12.74 3.64 -5.77
CA LYS A 172 12.07 4.95 -5.89
C LYS A 172 10.54 4.86 -5.80
N GLY A 173 9.98 3.66 -5.71
CA GLY A 173 8.53 3.44 -5.63
C GLY A 173 7.81 3.43 -6.99
N GLU A 174 8.53 3.36 -8.09
CA GLU A 174 7.93 3.22 -9.43
C GLU A 174 7.66 1.75 -9.75
N VAL A 175 6.58 1.49 -10.49
CA VAL A 175 6.19 0.14 -10.92
C VAL A 175 7.13 -0.36 -12.01
N VAL A 176 7.69 -1.56 -11.86
CA VAL A 176 8.63 -2.14 -12.83
C VAL A 176 7.96 -3.01 -13.90
N ASN A 177 6.71 -3.40 -13.70
CA ASN A 177 5.98 -4.33 -14.56
C ASN A 177 5.64 -3.78 -15.95
N TYR A 178 5.50 -2.47 -16.10
CA TYR A 178 4.88 -1.85 -17.28
C TYR A 178 5.81 -1.66 -18.49
N SER A 179 7.06 -2.10 -18.39
CA SER A 179 7.94 -2.20 -19.56
C SER A 179 7.67 -3.50 -20.32
N ASP A 180 7.85 -3.47 -21.64
CA ASP A 180 7.52 -4.58 -22.54
C ASP A 180 8.02 -5.95 -22.06
N SER A 181 7.07 -6.87 -21.88
CA SER A 181 7.25 -8.32 -21.70
C SER A 181 8.31 -8.75 -20.68
N ARG A 182 8.18 -8.29 -19.42
CA ARG A 182 9.00 -8.85 -18.34
C ARG A 182 8.50 -10.21 -17.88
N THR A 183 9.44 -11.14 -17.73
CA THR A 183 9.20 -12.39 -17.00
C THR A 183 9.06 -12.10 -15.50
N ALA A 184 8.44 -13.03 -14.75
CA ALA A 184 8.35 -12.91 -13.29
C ALA A 184 9.74 -12.81 -12.65
N GLU A 185 10.75 -13.49 -13.21
CA GLU A 185 12.14 -13.45 -12.75
C GLU A 185 12.76 -12.05 -12.92
N GLU A 186 12.58 -11.41 -14.08
CA GLU A 186 13.04 -10.04 -14.32
C GLU A 186 12.37 -9.02 -13.40
N ILE A 187 11.07 -9.21 -13.10
CA ILE A 187 10.36 -8.37 -12.12
C ILE A 187 11.01 -8.53 -10.75
N CYS A 188 11.28 -9.77 -10.31
CA CYS A 188 11.95 -10.04 -9.04
C CYS A 188 13.35 -9.41 -8.97
N GLU A 189 14.15 -9.50 -10.04
CA GLU A 189 15.52 -8.97 -10.06
C GLU A 189 15.56 -7.44 -10.05
N SER A 190 14.59 -6.79 -10.69
CA SER A 190 14.51 -5.33 -10.80
C SER A 190 13.72 -4.65 -9.68
N SER A 191 13.12 -5.44 -8.77
CA SER A 191 12.27 -4.94 -7.70
C SER A 191 13.00 -4.86 -6.36
N SER A 192 12.84 -3.74 -5.67
CA SER A 192 13.23 -3.58 -4.27
C SER A 192 12.12 -4.00 -3.31
N LYS A 193 10.87 -3.98 -3.76
CA LYS A 193 9.68 -4.39 -3.02
C LYS A 193 8.70 -5.05 -3.97
N MET A 194 8.05 -6.12 -3.52
CA MET A 194 7.06 -6.84 -4.30
C MET A 194 5.75 -6.93 -3.55
N ILE A 195 4.67 -6.88 -4.33
CA ILE A 195 3.32 -7.17 -3.87
C ILE A 195 2.85 -8.41 -4.61
N THR A 196 2.61 -9.48 -3.86
CA THR A 196 2.06 -10.73 -4.38
C THR A 196 0.55 -10.76 -4.11
N PHE A 197 -0.26 -10.60 -5.16
CA PHE A 197 -1.70 -10.73 -5.08
C PHE A 197 -2.11 -12.19 -5.17
N ILE A 198 -2.99 -12.61 -4.26
CA ILE A 198 -3.60 -13.94 -4.24
C ILE A 198 -5.03 -13.78 -4.74
N ASP A 199 -5.30 -14.06 -6.02
CA ASP A 199 -6.66 -13.96 -6.57
C ASP A 199 -7.50 -15.13 -6.05
N LEU A 200 -8.56 -14.82 -5.30
CA LEU A 200 -9.46 -15.80 -4.73
C LEU A 200 -10.83 -15.76 -5.41
N ALA A 201 -11.40 -16.95 -5.60
CA ALA A 201 -12.66 -17.10 -6.30
C ALA A 201 -13.82 -16.39 -5.59
N GLY A 202 -14.65 -15.70 -6.38
CA GLY A 202 -15.75 -14.88 -5.85
C GLY A 202 -17.06 -15.64 -5.59
N HIS A 203 -17.20 -16.85 -6.12
CA HIS A 203 -18.46 -17.59 -6.12
C HIS A 203 -18.56 -18.55 -4.93
N HIS A 204 -19.72 -18.63 -4.29
CA HIS A 204 -19.94 -19.45 -3.06
C HIS A 204 -19.49 -20.91 -3.22
N LYS A 205 -19.68 -21.50 -4.41
CA LYS A 205 -19.19 -22.86 -4.77
C LYS A 205 -17.70 -23.07 -4.47
N TYR A 206 -16.89 -22.02 -4.57
CA TYR A 206 -15.43 -22.06 -4.38
C TYR A 206 -14.99 -21.51 -3.02
N LEU A 207 -15.90 -21.35 -2.05
CA LEU A 207 -15.58 -20.82 -0.72
C LEU A 207 -14.48 -21.63 -0.01
N LYS A 208 -14.46 -22.95 -0.19
CA LYS A 208 -13.39 -23.83 0.35
C LYS A 208 -12.02 -23.45 -0.21
N THR A 209 -11.95 -23.13 -1.50
CA THR A 209 -10.73 -22.65 -2.17
C THR A 209 -10.29 -21.31 -1.59
N THR A 210 -11.23 -20.39 -1.34
CA THR A 210 -10.96 -19.09 -0.70
C THR A 210 -10.42 -19.26 0.72
N ILE A 211 -11.04 -20.12 1.53
CA ILE A 211 -10.58 -20.42 2.90
C ILE A 211 -9.16 -20.98 2.86
N PHE A 212 -8.91 -21.98 2.01
CA PHE A 212 -7.57 -22.54 1.82
C PHE A 212 -6.56 -21.45 1.41
N GLY A 213 -6.96 -20.55 0.51
CA GLY A 213 -6.14 -19.41 0.10
C GLY A 213 -5.71 -18.51 1.26
N LEU A 214 -6.66 -18.16 2.13
CA LEU A 214 -6.40 -17.31 3.29
C LEU A 214 -5.60 -18.03 4.39
N THR A 215 -5.85 -19.33 4.62
CA THR A 215 -5.19 -20.07 5.71
C THR A 215 -3.83 -20.63 5.34
N SER A 216 -3.63 -21.05 4.08
CA SER A 216 -2.42 -21.75 3.66
C SER A 216 -1.33 -20.80 3.18
N TYR A 217 -1.72 -19.68 2.57
CA TYR A 217 -0.75 -18.69 2.07
C TYR A 217 -0.55 -17.51 3.02
N CYS A 218 -1.27 -17.46 4.14
CA CYS A 218 -1.16 -16.48 5.23
C CYS A 218 -0.90 -15.05 4.71
N PRO A 219 -1.87 -14.44 4.00
CA PRO A 219 -1.70 -13.11 3.43
C PRO A 219 -1.48 -12.08 4.53
N ASP A 220 -0.63 -11.10 4.27
CA ASP A 220 -0.35 -10.00 5.19
C ASP A 220 -1.53 -9.02 5.22
N PHE A 221 -2.23 -8.86 4.09
CA PHE A 221 -3.43 -8.02 3.96
C PHE A 221 -4.50 -8.68 3.10
N ALA A 222 -5.74 -8.22 3.24
CA ALA A 222 -6.82 -8.56 2.31
C ALA A 222 -7.40 -7.31 1.63
N MET A 223 -7.58 -7.39 0.32
CA MET A 223 -8.27 -6.40 -0.50
C MET A 223 -9.68 -6.89 -0.80
N LEU A 224 -10.70 -6.30 -0.17
CA LEU A 224 -12.10 -6.62 -0.43
C LEU A 224 -12.65 -5.73 -1.55
N VAL A 225 -12.84 -6.30 -2.74
CA VAL A 225 -13.37 -5.60 -3.91
C VAL A 225 -14.90 -5.67 -3.93
N VAL A 226 -15.55 -4.51 -3.86
CA VAL A 226 -17.02 -4.36 -3.86
C VAL A 226 -17.44 -3.50 -5.04
N SER A 227 -18.35 -3.96 -5.88
CA SER A 227 -18.85 -3.14 -6.98
C SER A 227 -19.81 -2.06 -6.47
N ALA A 228 -19.61 -0.81 -6.90
CA ALA A 228 -20.49 0.31 -6.62
C ALA A 228 -21.94 0.04 -7.05
N ASN A 229 -22.13 -0.68 -8.16
CA ASN A 229 -23.45 -0.98 -8.73
C ASN A 229 -24.23 -1.97 -7.85
N THR A 230 -23.60 -3.08 -7.46
CA THR A 230 -24.27 -4.13 -6.67
C THR A 230 -24.27 -3.86 -5.18
N GLY A 231 -23.29 -3.09 -4.68
CA GLY A 231 -23.02 -2.93 -3.26
C GLY A 231 -22.68 -4.26 -2.58
N ILE A 232 -23.12 -4.42 -1.34
CA ILE A 232 -22.86 -5.61 -0.51
C ILE A 232 -23.81 -6.73 -0.92
N ALA A 233 -23.33 -7.63 -1.77
CA ALA A 233 -24.10 -8.74 -2.32
C ALA A 233 -23.34 -10.07 -2.27
N GLY A 234 -24.10 -11.18 -2.26
CA GLY A 234 -23.55 -12.53 -2.35
C GLY A 234 -22.50 -12.83 -1.27
N THR A 235 -21.32 -13.24 -1.71
CA THR A 235 -20.23 -13.71 -0.85
C THR A 235 -19.45 -12.58 -0.17
N THR A 236 -19.78 -11.29 -0.39
CA THR A 236 -19.05 -10.17 0.23
C THR A 236 -19.07 -10.24 1.75
N ARG A 237 -20.21 -10.58 2.37
CA ARG A 237 -20.29 -10.72 3.84
C ARG A 237 -19.50 -11.91 4.36
N GLU A 238 -19.51 -13.02 3.62
CA GLU A 238 -18.77 -14.23 3.96
C GLU A 238 -17.26 -13.97 3.91
N HIS A 239 -16.78 -13.34 2.84
CA HIS A 239 -15.39 -12.96 2.68
C HIS A 239 -14.93 -11.94 3.71
N LEU A 240 -15.75 -10.93 4.02
CA LEU A 240 -15.49 -10.01 5.12
C LEU A 240 -15.38 -10.75 6.46
N GLY A 241 -16.34 -11.64 6.73
CA GLY A 241 -16.33 -12.48 7.93
C GLY A 241 -15.09 -13.36 8.04
N LEU A 242 -14.61 -13.92 6.93
CA LEU A 242 -13.36 -14.71 6.90
C LEU A 242 -12.13 -13.85 7.20
N ALA A 243 -11.98 -12.69 6.56
CA ALA A 243 -10.86 -11.79 6.84
C ALA A 243 -10.82 -11.38 8.32
N MET A 244 -12.00 -11.09 8.89
CA MET A 244 -12.15 -10.76 10.31
C MET A 244 -11.85 -11.93 11.24
N ALA A 245 -12.38 -13.11 10.96
CA ALA A 245 -12.18 -14.31 11.78
C ALA A 245 -10.72 -14.75 11.80
N LEU A 246 -10.02 -14.61 10.66
CA LEU A 246 -8.60 -14.91 10.52
C LEU A 246 -7.70 -13.75 10.99
N LYS A 247 -8.28 -12.63 11.46
CA LYS A 247 -7.58 -11.42 11.87
C LYS A 247 -6.63 -10.87 10.79
N VAL A 248 -6.98 -11.03 9.52
CA VAL A 248 -6.22 -10.47 8.40
C VAL A 248 -6.64 -9.00 8.25
N PRO A 249 -5.72 -8.02 8.38
CA PRO A 249 -6.03 -6.61 8.14
C PRO A 249 -6.51 -6.40 6.70
N PHE A 250 -7.57 -5.60 6.48
CA PHE A 250 -8.19 -5.50 5.16
C PHE A 250 -8.65 -4.10 4.79
N PHE A 251 -8.44 -3.72 3.53
CA PHE A 251 -8.98 -2.50 2.95
C PHE A 251 -10.04 -2.85 1.89
N ILE A 252 -10.91 -1.89 1.59
CA ILE A 252 -12.04 -2.09 0.69
C ILE A 252 -11.86 -1.21 -0.54
N VAL A 253 -11.93 -1.83 -1.72
CA VAL A 253 -11.87 -1.12 -3.00
C VAL A 253 -13.26 -1.12 -3.61
N ILE A 254 -13.80 0.07 -3.87
CA ILE A 254 -15.08 0.23 -4.54
C ILE A 254 -14.84 0.32 -6.05
N SER A 255 -15.24 -0.71 -6.79
CA SER A 255 -15.03 -0.82 -8.24
C SER A 255 -16.27 -0.38 -9.04
N LYS A 256 -16.12 -0.20 -10.35
CA LYS A 256 -17.20 0.17 -11.29
C LYS A 256 -17.92 1.48 -10.93
N VAL A 257 -17.18 2.44 -10.39
CA VAL A 257 -17.71 3.76 -10.04
C VAL A 257 -18.12 4.56 -11.28
N ASP A 258 -17.46 4.31 -12.41
CA ASP A 258 -17.73 4.86 -13.74
C ASP A 258 -19.13 4.52 -14.28
N LEU A 259 -19.68 3.38 -13.88
CA LEU A 259 -21.02 2.94 -14.28
C LEU A 259 -22.15 3.50 -13.40
N CYS A 260 -21.81 4.24 -12.33
CA CYS A 260 -22.74 4.59 -11.26
C CYS A 260 -22.88 6.09 -11.08
N SER A 261 -24.08 6.52 -10.66
CA SER A 261 -24.27 7.90 -10.16
C SER A 261 -23.55 8.09 -8.81
N LYS A 262 -23.16 9.34 -8.50
CA LYS A 262 -22.56 9.69 -7.19
C LYS A 262 -23.42 9.22 -6.00
N ALA A 263 -24.74 9.37 -6.11
CA ALA A 263 -25.68 8.92 -5.09
C ALA A 263 -25.65 7.39 -4.86
N THR A 264 -25.43 6.61 -5.91
CA THR A 264 -25.28 5.15 -5.80
C THR A 264 -23.99 4.78 -5.06
N VAL A 265 -22.87 5.45 -5.40
CA VAL A 265 -21.58 5.23 -4.74
C VAL A 265 -21.67 5.57 -3.25
N GLU A 266 -22.22 6.74 -2.91
CA GLU A 266 -22.42 7.17 -1.53
C GLU A 266 -23.31 6.20 -0.73
N ARG A 267 -24.35 5.65 -1.37
CA ARG A 267 -25.18 4.62 -0.75
C ARG A 267 -24.36 3.38 -0.40
N THR A 268 -23.52 2.92 -1.33
CA THR A 268 -22.65 1.75 -1.12
C THR A 268 -21.62 2.01 -0.02
N VAL A 269 -21.01 3.19 0.03
CA VAL A 269 -20.11 3.62 1.11
C VAL A 269 -20.84 3.57 2.46
N LYS A 270 -22.02 4.21 2.56
CA LYS A 270 -22.82 4.21 3.79
C LYS A 270 -23.24 2.80 4.23
N GLN A 271 -23.50 1.90 3.28
CA GLN A 271 -23.78 0.49 3.60
C GLN A 271 -22.56 -0.21 4.19
N LEU A 272 -21.37 -0.02 3.60
CA LEU A 272 -20.12 -0.59 4.10
C LEU A 272 -19.78 -0.05 5.49
N GLU A 273 -19.89 1.26 5.70
CA GLU A 273 -19.67 1.87 7.01
C GLU A 273 -20.59 1.29 8.09
N ARG A 274 -21.87 1.09 7.77
CA ARG A 274 -22.82 0.49 8.71
C ARG A 274 -22.42 -0.93 9.09
N ILE A 275 -22.03 -1.77 8.13
CA ILE A 275 -21.61 -3.15 8.43
C ILE A 275 -20.32 -3.16 9.26
N LEU A 276 -19.34 -2.32 8.93
CA LEU A 276 -18.07 -2.27 9.67
C LEU A 276 -18.24 -1.78 11.11
N LYS A 277 -19.22 -0.91 11.36
CA LYS A 277 -19.57 -0.39 12.70
C LYS A 277 -20.52 -1.31 13.48
N GLN A 278 -21.07 -2.36 12.87
CA GLN A 278 -21.98 -3.27 13.55
C GLN A 278 -21.29 -4.08 14.65
N PRO A 279 -22.04 -4.51 15.69
CA PRO A 279 -21.54 -5.42 16.71
C PRO A 279 -20.97 -6.69 16.06
N GLY A 280 -19.73 -7.03 16.42
CA GLY A 280 -18.98 -8.13 15.83
C GLY A 280 -17.91 -7.67 14.84
N CYS A 281 -18.10 -6.51 14.19
CA CYS A 281 -17.06 -5.88 13.37
C CYS A 281 -16.23 -4.87 14.16
N ASN A 282 -16.89 -3.92 14.82
CA ASN A 282 -16.27 -2.88 15.67
C ASN A 282 -15.08 -2.15 15.02
N LYS A 283 -15.14 -1.91 13.70
CA LYS A 283 -14.11 -1.18 12.96
C LYS A 283 -14.55 0.26 12.73
N LEU A 284 -13.59 1.19 12.80
CA LEU A 284 -13.76 2.57 12.37
C LEU A 284 -13.19 2.72 10.95
N PRO A 285 -14.03 2.75 9.90
CA PRO A 285 -13.54 2.91 8.54
C PRO A 285 -12.98 4.31 8.32
N LEU A 286 -11.82 4.39 7.67
CA LEU A 286 -11.24 5.62 7.13
C LEU A 286 -11.50 5.65 5.63
N LEU A 287 -12.17 6.69 5.14
CA LEU A 287 -12.38 6.89 3.71
C LEU A 287 -11.12 7.53 3.11
N VAL A 288 -10.57 6.89 2.07
CA VAL A 288 -9.35 7.36 1.38
C VAL A 288 -9.76 8.03 0.08
N ASN A 289 -9.61 9.36 0.01
CA ASN A 289 -9.92 10.15 -1.20
C ASN A 289 -8.70 10.87 -1.77
N SER A 290 -7.60 10.91 -1.03
CA SER A 290 -6.36 11.58 -1.41
C SER A 290 -5.15 10.73 -1.06
N ASP A 291 -4.00 11.08 -1.66
CA ASP A 291 -2.73 10.42 -1.34
C ASP A 291 -2.34 10.64 0.14
N ASP A 292 -2.69 11.78 0.74
CA ASP A 292 -2.44 12.04 2.16
C ASP A 292 -3.28 11.12 3.07
N ASP A 293 -4.53 10.86 2.69
CA ASP A 293 -5.39 9.88 3.39
C ASP A 293 -4.78 8.48 3.29
N ALA A 294 -4.20 8.13 2.13
CA ALA A 294 -3.58 6.83 1.90
C ALA A 294 -2.32 6.65 2.77
N VAL A 295 -1.47 7.67 2.87
CA VAL A 295 -0.30 7.67 3.77
C VAL A 295 -0.72 7.55 5.22
N THR A 296 -1.74 8.31 5.63
CA THR A 296 -2.28 8.26 7.01
C THR A 296 -2.90 6.90 7.32
N ALA A 297 -3.66 6.33 6.38
CA ALA A 297 -4.24 5.00 6.51
C ALA A 297 -3.15 3.93 6.66
N ALA A 298 -2.09 3.98 5.84
CA ALA A 298 -0.99 3.02 5.86
C ALA A 298 -0.24 3.02 7.21
N GLN A 299 -0.01 4.21 7.79
CA GLN A 299 0.63 4.34 9.12
C GLN A 299 -0.20 3.68 10.22
N GLN A 300 -1.53 3.87 10.21
CA GLN A 300 -2.44 3.25 11.18
C GLN A 300 -2.64 1.75 10.94
N PHE A 301 -2.56 1.33 9.67
CA PHE A 301 -2.72 -0.06 9.25
C PHE A 301 -1.63 -0.97 9.83
N ALA A 302 -0.39 -0.49 9.84
CA ALA A 302 0.77 -1.23 10.37
C ALA A 302 0.80 -1.34 11.90
N GLN A 303 0.05 -0.48 12.61
CA GLN A 303 0.02 -0.43 14.08
C GLN A 303 -1.11 -1.25 14.70
N SER A 304 -2.02 -1.81 13.89
CA SER A 304 -3.13 -2.63 14.38
C SER A 304 -2.64 -4.07 14.62
N PRO A 305 -2.66 -4.57 15.87
CA PRO A 305 -2.16 -5.91 16.23
C PRO A 305 -3.06 -7.06 15.76
#